data_AF-A0A1D2RFS3-F1
#
_entry.id   AF-A0A1D2RFS3-F1
#
_cell.length_a   1.000
_cell.length_b   1.000
_cell.length_c   1.000
_cell.angle_alpha   90.00
_cell.angle_beta   90.00
_cell.angle_gamma   90.00
#
_symmetry.space_group_name_H-M   'P 1'
#
loop_
_entity.id
_entity.type
_entity.pdbx_description
1 polymer ?
#
loop_
_entity_poly.entity_id
_entity_poly.type
_entity_poly.pdbx_seq_one_letter_code
_entity_poly.pdbx_strand_id
1 'polypeptide(L)'
;MVDKQLWVKKQEIDFFNQARGFASPEQLFYKDNIGRYLAYWPKGYKGIKTTLQSRNSLIGNFTEKWTTNLIQEVVKEKGLYAVQDAICDEIALTNMSPADVVISKNKSINQTPEDIILIFEVKMSVVWNWEFSDSSNTLTCLGDFKSHQGNPGLLRSDSMLKAIGKSINIRVSSYKSSTIPIVVIGNTPITDSYYSKVDHLKTSGIIQGFWSVNPKPLDNNGENIKHTQNDGFLRFDTFEELKLKVHDLLSQEQNFFSSMKSKQEIGKIIEIANKKPNYKEKAEEFLRLIKE
;
A
#
# COMPACT_ATOMS: atom_id res chain seq x y z
N MET A 1 -15.93 -9.67 16.81
CA MET A 1 -16.36 -8.64 15.85
C MET A 1 -15.11 -7.92 15.39
N VAL A 2 -14.77 -7.99 14.11
CA VAL A 2 -13.66 -7.17 13.58
C VAL A 2 -14.16 -5.73 13.61
N ASP A 3 -13.42 -4.88 14.33
CA ASP A 3 -13.71 -3.46 14.43
C ASP A 3 -13.59 -2.89 13.00
N LYS A 4 -14.69 -2.39 12.41
CA LYS A 4 -14.70 -1.70 11.09
C LYS A 4 -13.99 -0.34 11.16
N GLN A 5 -13.05 -0.21 12.09
CA GLN A 5 -12.33 1.00 12.37
C GLN A 5 -11.08 1.03 11.49
N LEU A 6 -10.86 2.16 10.83
CA LEU A 6 -9.62 2.46 10.13
C LEU A 6 -8.44 2.63 11.13
N TRP A 7 -7.24 2.86 10.61
CA TRP A 7 -6.03 2.94 11.45
C TRP A 7 -6.08 4.13 12.41
N VAL A 8 -5.99 3.85 13.71
CA VAL A 8 -5.88 4.82 14.79
C VAL A 8 -4.82 4.39 15.81
N LYS A 9 -4.56 5.22 16.83
CA LYS A 9 -3.58 4.93 17.90
C LYS A 9 -3.76 3.57 18.56
N LYS A 10 -5.01 3.08 18.67
CA LYS A 10 -5.34 1.76 19.22
C LYS A 10 -4.62 0.62 18.52
N GLN A 11 -4.55 0.63 17.18
CA GLN A 11 -3.86 -0.44 16.43
C GLN A 11 -2.35 -0.47 16.70
N GLU A 12 -1.72 0.68 16.95
CA GLU A 12 -0.31 0.71 17.34
C GLU A 12 -0.09 0.22 18.77
N ILE A 13 -1.00 0.56 19.70
CA ILE A 13 -0.99 -0.01 21.05
C ILE A 13 -1.14 -1.54 20.99
N ASP A 14 -2.08 -2.04 20.19
CA ASP A 14 -2.30 -3.47 19.98
C ASP A 14 -1.04 -4.14 19.40
N PHE A 15 -0.40 -3.50 18.41
CA PHE A 15 0.88 -3.96 17.87
C PHE A 15 1.96 -4.08 18.95
N PHE A 16 2.22 -3.02 19.71
CA PHE A 16 3.28 -3.04 20.72
C PHE A 16 2.97 -4.05 21.84
N ASN A 17 1.70 -4.17 22.27
CA ASN A 17 1.32 -5.14 23.29
C ASN A 17 1.48 -6.58 22.82
N GLN A 18 1.08 -6.90 21.58
CA GLN A 18 1.28 -8.22 21.01
C GLN A 18 2.77 -8.53 20.82
N ALA A 19 3.53 -7.59 20.25
CA ALA A 19 4.94 -7.79 19.95
C ALA A 19 5.79 -7.98 21.22
N ARG A 20 5.48 -7.28 22.32
CA ARG A 20 6.16 -7.46 23.62
C ARG A 20 5.97 -8.86 24.23
N GLY A 21 5.01 -9.65 23.73
CA GLY A 21 4.86 -11.04 24.14
C GLY A 21 5.97 -11.97 23.62
N PHE A 22 6.75 -11.55 22.61
CA PHE A 22 7.78 -12.38 21.99
C PHE A 22 9.04 -11.61 21.55
N ALA A 23 9.08 -10.28 21.68
CA ALA A 23 10.23 -9.43 21.38
C ALA A 23 10.59 -8.55 22.58
N SER A 24 11.88 -8.30 22.79
CA SER A 24 12.35 -7.45 23.89
C SER A 24 12.03 -5.97 23.63
N PRO A 25 11.97 -5.12 24.68
CA PRO A 25 11.80 -3.69 24.52
C PRO A 25 12.82 -3.06 23.56
N GLU A 26 14.09 -3.49 23.60
CA GLU A 26 15.17 -3.01 22.72
C GLU A 26 14.97 -3.41 21.26
N GLN A 27 14.15 -4.43 20.97
CA GLN A 27 13.78 -4.79 19.61
C GLN A 27 12.62 -3.96 19.07
N LEU A 28 11.88 -3.25 19.94
CA LEU A 28 10.66 -2.50 19.63
C LEU A 28 10.81 -0.98 19.80
N PHE A 29 11.71 -0.55 20.67
CA PHE A 29 11.92 0.84 21.05
C PHE A 29 13.41 1.20 21.03
N TYR A 30 13.69 2.44 20.69
CA TYR A 30 14.97 3.06 20.94
C TYR A 30 15.13 3.29 22.44
N LYS A 31 16.35 3.10 22.97
CA LYS A 31 16.67 3.46 24.35
C LYS A 31 17.53 4.72 24.34
N ASP A 32 17.03 5.80 24.92
CA ASP A 32 17.80 7.05 25.00
C ASP A 32 18.87 7.01 26.11
N ASN A 33 19.69 8.06 26.19
CA ASN A 33 20.81 8.15 27.13
C ASN A 33 20.39 8.20 28.61
N ILE A 34 19.12 8.50 28.90
CA ILE A 34 18.55 8.50 30.25
C ILE A 34 17.68 7.26 30.51
N GLY A 35 17.69 6.29 29.58
CA GLY A 35 17.07 4.98 29.75
C GLY A 35 15.61 4.88 29.32
N ARG A 36 15.04 5.90 28.65
CA ARG A 36 13.64 5.87 28.17
C ARG A 36 13.52 5.04 26.90
N TYR A 37 12.45 4.26 26.80
CA TYR A 37 12.11 3.49 25.60
C TYR A 37 11.15 4.28 24.72
N LEU A 38 11.58 4.64 23.51
CA LEU A 38 10.88 5.53 22.58
C LEU A 38 10.67 4.86 21.22
N ALA A 39 9.48 4.99 20.62
CA ALA A 39 9.22 4.48 19.27
C ALA A 39 10.03 5.26 18.21
N TYR A 40 10.23 6.56 18.41
CA TYR A 40 11.09 7.38 17.58
C TYR A 40 11.90 8.37 18.42
N TRP A 41 13.07 8.73 17.90
CA TRP A 41 13.84 9.84 18.46
C TRP A 41 13.01 11.13 18.41
N PRO A 42 12.79 11.82 19.55
CA PRO A 42 12.07 13.08 19.58
C PRO A 42 12.72 14.13 18.68
N LYS A 43 11.91 15.02 18.10
CA LYS A 43 12.42 16.14 17.30
C LYS A 43 13.36 16.99 18.15
N GLY A 44 14.58 17.20 17.66
CA GLY A 44 15.62 17.93 18.40
C GLY A 44 16.49 17.09 19.35
N TYR A 45 16.28 15.77 19.47
CA TYR A 45 17.21 14.90 20.20
C TYR A 45 18.63 14.97 19.60
N LYS A 46 19.60 15.36 20.44
CA LYS A 46 21.03 15.59 20.09
C LYS A 46 21.97 14.47 20.55
N GLY A 47 21.48 13.50 21.31
CA GLY A 47 22.31 12.39 21.81
C GLY A 47 22.71 11.40 20.71
N ILE A 48 23.52 10.42 21.09
CA ILE A 48 23.90 9.30 20.21
C ILE A 48 22.62 8.54 19.83
N LYS A 49 22.49 8.23 18.54
CA LYS A 49 21.36 7.50 17.98
C LYS A 49 21.81 6.12 17.54
N THR A 50 20.94 5.15 17.76
CA THR A 50 21.06 3.80 17.22
C THR A 50 20.02 3.59 16.12
N THR A 51 20.17 2.50 15.38
CA THR A 51 19.24 2.10 14.34
C THR A 51 18.43 0.90 14.83
N LEU A 52 17.11 0.95 14.70
CA LEU A 52 16.21 -0.12 15.10
C LEU A 52 15.60 -0.80 13.88
N GLN A 53 16.26 -1.85 13.38
CA GLN A 53 15.79 -2.58 12.20
C GLN A 53 14.77 -3.67 12.52
N SER A 54 14.88 -4.31 13.69
CA SER A 54 14.03 -5.43 14.12
C SER A 54 12.54 -5.07 14.11
N ARG A 55 12.17 -3.86 14.50
CA ARG A 55 10.77 -3.44 14.50
C ARG A 55 10.15 -3.42 13.10
N ASN A 56 10.93 -3.10 12.06
CA ASN A 56 10.38 -2.86 10.72
C ASN A 56 9.71 -4.10 10.15
N SER A 57 10.27 -5.30 10.35
CA SER A 57 9.63 -6.55 9.94
C SER A 57 8.40 -6.87 10.80
N LEU A 58 8.48 -6.63 12.11
CA LEU A 58 7.38 -6.90 13.04
C LEU A 58 6.13 -6.05 12.74
N ILE A 59 6.31 -4.74 12.54
CA ILE A 59 5.19 -3.86 12.18
C ILE A 59 4.68 -4.15 10.77
N GLY A 60 5.56 -4.52 9.83
CA GLY A 60 5.19 -4.93 8.47
C GLY A 60 4.18 -6.07 8.51
N ASN A 61 4.58 -7.22 9.10
CA ASN A 61 3.72 -8.39 9.24
C ASN A 61 2.39 -8.09 9.96
N PHE A 62 2.44 -7.25 11.00
CA PHE A 62 1.23 -6.84 11.72
C PHE A 62 0.28 -6.04 10.82
N THR A 63 0.80 -5.07 10.07
CA THR A 63 0.00 -4.22 9.18
C THR A 63 -0.54 -4.95 7.96
N GLU A 64 0.19 -5.92 7.42
CA GLU A 64 -0.27 -6.79 6.35
C GLU A 64 -1.46 -7.63 6.82
N LYS A 65 -1.31 -8.32 7.96
CA LYS A 65 -2.42 -9.09 8.56
C LYS A 65 -3.62 -8.21 8.88
N TRP A 66 -3.41 -7.01 9.42
CA TRP A 66 -4.48 -6.05 9.68
C TRP A 66 -5.18 -5.63 8.39
N THR A 67 -4.41 -5.35 7.33
CA THR A 67 -4.93 -5.00 6.01
C THR A 67 -5.74 -6.16 5.41
N THR A 68 -5.26 -7.39 5.48
CA THR A 68 -6.00 -8.58 5.02
C THR A 68 -7.36 -8.68 5.71
N ASN A 69 -7.42 -8.48 7.03
CA ASN A 69 -8.68 -8.51 7.76
C ASN A 69 -9.62 -7.37 7.35
N LEU A 70 -9.09 -6.15 7.19
CA LEU A 70 -9.87 -5.00 6.73
C LEU A 70 -10.47 -5.23 5.33
N ILE A 71 -9.65 -5.69 4.39
CA ILE A 71 -10.07 -5.96 3.01
C ILE A 71 -11.02 -7.17 2.96
N GLN A 72 -10.84 -8.17 3.80
CA GLN A 72 -11.78 -9.30 3.89
C GLN A 72 -13.19 -8.82 4.28
N GLU A 73 -13.29 -7.86 5.20
CA GLU A 73 -14.57 -7.25 5.57
C GLU A 73 -15.20 -6.45 4.42
N VAL A 74 -14.39 -5.85 3.55
CA VAL A 74 -14.86 -5.15 2.34
C VAL A 74 -15.45 -6.13 1.32
N VAL A 75 -14.83 -7.30 1.13
CA VAL A 75 -15.14 -8.18 -0.02
C VAL A 75 -15.96 -9.42 0.31
N LYS A 76 -16.16 -9.76 1.58
CA LYS A 76 -16.88 -10.98 2.00
C LYS A 76 -18.29 -11.09 1.42
N GLU A 77 -18.97 -9.96 1.25
CA GLU A 77 -20.33 -9.87 0.72
C GLU A 77 -20.40 -10.26 -0.77
N LYS A 78 -19.27 -10.16 -1.49
CA LYS A 78 -19.13 -10.55 -2.90
C LYS A 78 -18.63 -11.99 -3.08
N GLY A 79 -18.48 -12.76 -1.98
CA GLY A 79 -17.95 -14.13 -2.03
C GLY A 79 -16.45 -14.23 -2.40
N LEU A 80 -15.71 -13.14 -2.25
CA LEU A 80 -14.28 -13.04 -2.54
C LEU A 80 -13.44 -13.13 -1.26
N TYR A 81 -12.13 -13.32 -1.44
CA TYR A 81 -11.19 -13.54 -0.35
C TYR A 81 -10.06 -12.53 -0.38
N ALA A 82 -9.68 -12.02 0.79
CA ALA A 82 -8.41 -11.33 0.97
C ALA A 82 -7.34 -12.37 1.36
N VAL A 83 -6.31 -12.50 0.55
CA VAL A 83 -5.22 -13.49 0.76
C VAL A 83 -3.93 -12.73 1.03
N GLN A 84 -3.31 -13.02 2.17
CA GLN A 84 -1.98 -12.51 2.51
C GLN A 84 -0.88 -13.37 1.84
N ASP A 85 0.26 -12.77 1.53
CA ASP A 85 1.46 -13.46 1.01
C ASP A 85 1.20 -14.24 -0.29
N ALA A 86 0.30 -13.74 -1.15
CA ALA A 86 -0.10 -14.46 -2.35
C ALA A 86 1.06 -14.57 -3.37
N ILE A 87 1.26 -15.78 -3.87
CA ILE A 87 2.30 -16.15 -4.82
C ILE A 87 1.66 -16.40 -6.18
N CYS A 88 2.18 -15.73 -7.22
CA CYS A 88 1.82 -15.93 -8.62
C CYS A 88 3.06 -15.65 -9.49
N ASP A 89 3.86 -16.69 -9.74
CA ASP A 89 5.12 -16.57 -10.47
C ASP A 89 4.92 -16.02 -11.90
N GLU A 90 3.77 -16.30 -12.52
CA GLU A 90 3.41 -15.82 -13.87
C GLU A 90 3.35 -14.30 -13.99
N ILE A 91 3.16 -13.58 -12.88
CA ILE A 91 3.17 -12.11 -12.83
C ILE A 91 4.27 -11.58 -11.88
N ALA A 92 5.33 -12.37 -11.70
CA ALA A 92 6.51 -12.07 -10.89
C ALA A 92 6.23 -11.80 -9.40
N LEU A 93 5.15 -12.37 -8.86
CA LEU A 93 4.90 -12.46 -7.42
C LEU A 93 5.45 -13.79 -6.90
N THR A 94 6.76 -13.88 -6.72
CA THR A 94 7.41 -15.13 -6.31
C THR A 94 7.35 -15.36 -4.81
N ASN A 95 7.71 -16.55 -4.33
CA ASN A 95 7.85 -16.81 -2.89
C ASN A 95 8.88 -15.90 -2.16
N MET A 96 9.82 -15.29 -2.89
CA MET A 96 10.80 -14.33 -2.35
C MET A 96 10.25 -12.91 -2.30
N SER A 97 9.21 -12.62 -3.07
CA SER A 97 8.56 -11.31 -3.13
C SER A 97 7.07 -11.48 -3.45
N PRO A 98 6.29 -12.13 -2.55
CA PRO A 98 4.86 -12.34 -2.76
C PRO A 98 4.12 -11.00 -2.73
N ALA A 99 2.85 -10.99 -3.14
CA ALA A 99 2.00 -9.83 -2.88
C ALA A 99 1.64 -9.79 -1.39
N ASP A 100 1.66 -8.59 -0.82
CA ASP A 100 1.38 -8.40 0.60
C ASP A 100 -0.08 -8.81 0.89
N VAL A 101 -1.04 -8.30 0.10
CA VAL A 101 -2.45 -8.74 0.12
C VAL A 101 -3.03 -8.74 -1.30
N VAL A 102 -3.84 -9.73 -1.64
CA VAL A 102 -4.65 -9.73 -2.87
C VAL A 102 -6.13 -9.96 -2.57
N ILE A 103 -7.01 -9.43 -3.41
CA ILE A 103 -8.39 -9.92 -3.53
C ILE A 103 -8.39 -11.03 -4.56
N SER A 104 -8.88 -12.22 -4.18
CA SER A 104 -8.93 -13.40 -5.03
C SER A 104 -10.31 -14.06 -5.04
N LYS A 105 -10.56 -14.82 -6.11
CA LYS A 105 -11.70 -15.74 -6.25
C LYS A 105 -11.58 -16.97 -5.32
N ASN A 106 -10.40 -17.28 -4.80
CA ASN A 106 -10.17 -18.40 -3.88
C ASN A 106 -9.23 -18.02 -2.72
N LYS A 107 -9.05 -18.94 -1.76
CA LYS A 107 -8.26 -18.71 -0.52
C LYS A 107 -6.81 -19.19 -0.61
N SER A 108 -6.38 -19.76 -1.73
CA SER A 108 -5.04 -20.36 -1.86
C SER A 108 -3.95 -19.30 -1.73
N ILE A 109 -2.79 -19.64 -1.18
CA ILE A 109 -1.63 -18.73 -1.27
C ILE A 109 -1.06 -18.75 -2.70
N ASN A 110 -1.02 -19.92 -3.34
CA ASN A 110 -0.62 -20.05 -4.73
C ASN A 110 -1.80 -19.69 -5.62
N GLN A 111 -1.65 -18.65 -6.43
CA GLN A 111 -2.67 -18.03 -7.25
C GLN A 111 -2.32 -18.15 -8.73
N THR A 112 -3.33 -18.20 -9.59
CA THR A 112 -3.15 -17.87 -11.01
C THR A 112 -3.51 -16.41 -11.27
N PRO A 113 -3.04 -15.80 -12.37
CA PRO A 113 -3.40 -14.42 -12.70
C PRO A 113 -4.91 -14.19 -12.81
N GLU A 114 -5.66 -15.20 -13.28
CA GLU A 114 -7.11 -15.12 -13.46
C GLU A 114 -7.90 -15.16 -12.14
N ASP A 115 -7.29 -15.67 -11.07
CA ASP A 115 -7.88 -15.69 -9.73
C ASP A 115 -7.72 -14.35 -9.02
N ILE A 116 -6.62 -13.64 -9.28
CA ILE A 116 -6.30 -12.35 -8.66
C ILE A 116 -7.12 -11.24 -9.33
N ILE A 117 -7.85 -10.48 -8.50
CA ILE A 117 -8.73 -9.41 -8.98
C ILE A 117 -8.15 -8.02 -8.64
N LEU A 118 -7.42 -7.90 -7.53
CA LEU A 118 -6.80 -6.65 -7.09
C LEU A 118 -5.58 -6.97 -6.22
N ILE A 119 -4.48 -6.25 -6.41
CA ILE A 119 -3.28 -6.37 -5.58
C ILE A 119 -3.16 -5.14 -4.68
N PHE A 120 -2.87 -5.36 -3.40
CA PHE A 120 -2.47 -4.34 -2.45
C PHE A 120 -1.01 -4.54 -2.03
N GLU A 121 -0.22 -3.50 -2.19
CA GLU A 121 1.13 -3.38 -1.62
C GLU A 121 1.05 -2.54 -0.34
N VAL A 122 1.39 -3.13 0.81
CA VAL A 122 1.29 -2.52 2.13
C VAL A 122 2.57 -1.76 2.45
N LYS A 123 2.43 -0.48 2.79
CA LYS A 123 3.50 0.45 3.18
C LYS A 123 3.10 1.25 4.42
N MET A 124 2.57 0.54 5.40
CA MET A 124 2.20 1.07 6.71
C MET A 124 3.36 0.93 7.71
N SER A 125 3.35 1.75 8.76
CA SER A 125 4.31 1.65 9.87
C SER A 125 3.73 2.22 11.17
N VAL A 126 4.51 2.22 12.25
CA VAL A 126 4.23 3.07 13.41
C VAL A 126 4.26 4.54 12.94
N VAL A 127 3.28 5.34 13.34
CA VAL A 127 3.08 6.74 12.92
C VAL A 127 3.29 7.68 14.09
N TRP A 128 2.84 7.31 15.29
CA TRP A 128 2.96 8.16 16.47
C TRP A 128 4.25 7.85 17.23
N ASN A 129 4.74 8.83 17.98
CA ASN A 129 5.83 8.62 18.91
C ASN A 129 5.26 8.07 20.22
N TRP A 130 5.70 6.88 20.62
CA TRP A 130 5.29 6.24 21.86
C TRP A 130 6.45 6.16 22.82
N GLU A 131 6.18 6.42 24.10
CA GLU A 131 7.07 6.07 25.19
C GLU A 131 6.54 4.82 25.88
N PHE A 132 7.42 3.84 26.08
CA PHE A 132 7.15 2.67 26.89
C PHE A 132 7.77 2.83 28.27
N SER A 133 6.94 2.73 29.30
CA SER A 133 7.37 2.71 30.69
C SER A 133 7.35 1.27 31.19
N ASP A 134 8.54 0.72 31.45
CA ASP A 134 8.69 -0.66 31.92
C ASP A 134 8.13 -0.85 33.35
N SER A 135 8.28 0.17 34.20
CA SER A 135 7.82 0.12 35.60
C SER A 135 6.29 0.09 35.73
N SER A 136 5.58 0.81 34.86
CA SER A 136 4.11 0.82 34.83
C SER A 136 3.52 -0.08 33.76
N ASN A 137 4.36 -0.67 32.91
CA ASN A 137 3.96 -1.49 31.75
C ASN A 137 2.96 -0.77 30.81
N THR A 138 3.15 0.53 30.60
CA THR A 138 2.22 1.39 29.83
C THR A 138 2.88 2.06 28.63
N LEU A 139 2.05 2.36 27.62
CA LEU A 139 2.42 3.14 26.45
C LEU A 139 1.78 4.52 26.50
N THR A 140 2.60 5.56 26.40
CA THR A 140 2.16 6.96 26.37
C THR A 140 2.47 7.56 25.00
N CYS A 141 1.47 8.11 24.33
CA CYS A 141 1.68 8.82 23.07
C CYS A 141 2.32 10.18 23.35
N LEU A 142 3.54 10.39 22.88
CA LEU A 142 4.26 11.67 22.98
C LEU A 142 3.89 12.66 21.88
N GLY A 143 3.38 12.16 20.74
CA GLY A 143 2.84 13.01 19.68
C GLY A 143 2.80 12.32 18.31
N ASP A 144 2.42 13.09 17.28
CA ASP A 144 2.33 12.63 15.90
C ASP A 144 3.67 12.58 15.14
N PHE A 145 3.61 12.21 13.86
CA PHE A 145 4.79 12.04 13.03
C PHE A 145 5.61 13.33 12.79
N LYS A 146 5.05 14.52 13.05
CA LYS A 146 5.78 15.79 12.97
C LYS A 146 6.59 16.09 14.25
N SER A 147 6.37 15.33 15.32
CA SER A 147 7.03 15.48 16.63
C SER A 147 8.30 14.65 16.80
N HIS A 148 8.64 13.80 15.82
CA HIS A 148 9.79 12.90 15.88
C HIS A 148 10.66 12.97 14.61
N GLN A 149 11.86 12.37 14.65
CA GLN A 149 12.83 12.46 13.56
C GLN A 149 12.67 11.39 12.46
N GLY A 150 11.88 10.34 12.70
CA GLY A 150 11.59 9.31 11.70
C GLY A 150 10.54 9.77 10.69
N ASN A 151 10.61 9.27 9.46
CA ASN A 151 9.53 9.36 8.49
C ASN A 151 8.78 8.02 8.46
N PRO A 152 7.48 7.99 8.75
CA PRO A 152 6.69 6.76 8.72
C PRO A 152 6.12 6.48 7.32
N GLY A 153 5.88 5.20 7.02
CA GLY A 153 5.14 4.74 5.84
C GLY A 153 5.52 5.41 4.53
N LEU A 154 4.52 6.03 3.89
CA LEU A 154 4.62 6.66 2.58
C LEU A 154 5.36 8.01 2.59
N LEU A 155 5.69 8.56 3.78
CA LEU A 155 6.56 9.74 3.88
C LEU A 155 8.04 9.40 3.61
N ARG A 156 8.39 8.10 3.53
CA ARG A 156 9.72 7.67 3.11
C ARG A 156 9.79 7.46 1.61
N SER A 157 10.72 8.15 0.97
CA SER A 157 11.01 7.97 -0.46
C SER A 157 11.37 6.53 -0.82
N ASP A 158 12.14 5.82 0.01
CA ASP A 158 12.50 4.42 -0.29
C ASP A 158 11.28 3.50 -0.29
N SER A 159 10.30 3.76 0.58
CA SER A 159 9.06 2.97 0.65
C SER A 159 8.18 3.21 -0.58
N MET A 160 8.08 4.47 -1.03
CA MET A 160 7.40 4.82 -2.30
C MET A 160 8.06 4.15 -3.50
N LEU A 161 9.39 4.25 -3.61
CA LEU A 161 10.14 3.70 -4.75
C LEU A 161 10.08 2.16 -4.80
N LYS A 162 10.10 1.47 -3.67
CA LYS A 162 9.92 0.01 -3.61
C LYS A 162 8.55 -0.40 -4.13
N ALA A 163 7.48 0.29 -3.71
CA ALA A 163 6.13 -0.01 -4.17
C ALA A 163 5.96 0.23 -5.69
N ILE A 164 6.53 1.34 -6.20
CA ILE A 164 6.58 1.63 -7.64
C ILE A 164 7.35 0.54 -8.39
N GLY A 165 8.54 0.18 -7.90
CA GLY A 165 9.40 -0.84 -8.52
C GLY A 165 8.71 -2.21 -8.61
N LYS A 166 8.07 -2.65 -7.53
CA LYS A 166 7.32 -3.93 -7.52
C LYS A 166 6.13 -3.88 -8.48
N SER A 167 5.40 -2.76 -8.52
CA SER A 167 4.28 -2.59 -9.45
C SER A 167 4.72 -2.64 -10.90
N ILE A 168 5.82 -1.96 -11.25
CA ILE A 168 6.42 -2.03 -12.60
C ILE A 168 6.82 -3.47 -12.92
N ASN A 169 7.47 -4.18 -11.99
CA ASN A 169 7.88 -5.57 -12.20
C ASN A 169 6.68 -6.48 -12.54
N ILE A 170 5.56 -6.33 -11.81
CA ILE A 170 4.31 -7.05 -12.09
C ILE A 170 3.79 -6.69 -13.50
N ARG A 171 3.75 -5.39 -13.85
CA ARG A 171 3.24 -4.92 -15.15
C ARG A 171 4.05 -5.43 -16.34
N VAL A 172 5.37 -5.51 -16.22
CA VAL A 172 6.25 -5.91 -17.33
C VAL A 172 6.51 -7.42 -17.40
N SER A 173 6.23 -8.16 -16.33
CA SER A 173 6.49 -9.61 -16.28
C SER A 173 5.58 -10.42 -17.22
N SER A 174 4.31 -10.04 -17.33
CA SER A 174 3.34 -10.75 -18.15
C SER A 174 2.13 -9.89 -18.45
N TYR A 175 1.60 -9.99 -19.66
CA TYR A 175 0.36 -9.32 -20.05
C TYR A 175 -0.84 -9.82 -19.24
N LYS A 176 -0.75 -10.98 -18.59
CA LYS A 176 -1.81 -11.49 -17.72
C LYS A 176 -2.09 -10.58 -16.52
N SER A 177 -1.14 -9.73 -16.14
CA SER A 177 -1.35 -8.71 -15.10
C SER A 177 -2.05 -7.44 -15.61
N SER A 178 -2.31 -7.29 -16.91
CA SER A 178 -2.79 -6.03 -17.51
C SER A 178 -4.14 -5.58 -16.96
N THR A 179 -4.99 -6.53 -16.58
CA THR A 179 -6.34 -6.27 -16.05
C THR A 179 -6.37 -6.17 -14.53
N ILE A 180 -5.29 -6.55 -13.84
CA ILE A 180 -5.22 -6.56 -12.39
C ILE A 180 -4.84 -5.15 -11.92
N PRO A 181 -5.70 -4.42 -11.19
CA PRO A 181 -5.30 -3.16 -10.60
C PRO A 181 -4.32 -3.39 -9.44
N ILE A 182 -3.48 -2.40 -9.18
CA ILE A 182 -2.49 -2.41 -8.10
C ILE A 182 -2.69 -1.15 -7.28
N VAL A 183 -2.85 -1.31 -5.97
CA VAL A 183 -3.00 -0.21 -5.02
C VAL A 183 -1.89 -0.29 -3.98
N VAL A 184 -1.31 0.85 -3.63
CA VAL A 184 -0.38 0.95 -2.50
C VAL A 184 -1.14 1.47 -1.31
N ILE A 185 -1.20 0.72 -0.21
CA ILE A 185 -1.93 1.12 1.00
C ILE A 185 -0.96 1.49 2.13
N GLY A 186 -1.20 2.63 2.76
CA GLY A 186 -0.39 3.20 3.83
C GLY A 186 -1.27 3.80 4.93
N ASN A 187 -0.63 4.42 5.91
CA ASN A 187 -1.30 5.04 7.06
C ASN A 187 -0.76 6.44 7.38
N THR A 188 -0.17 7.09 6.39
CA THR A 188 0.40 8.43 6.43
C THR A 188 -0.03 9.21 5.19
N PRO A 189 0.05 10.55 5.20
CA PRO A 189 0.05 11.32 3.95
C PRO A 189 1.32 11.01 3.13
N ILE A 190 1.41 11.62 1.94
CA ILE A 190 2.63 11.68 1.12
C ILE A 190 3.20 13.10 1.15
N THR A 191 4.48 13.25 0.80
CA THR A 191 5.07 14.59 0.64
C THR A 191 4.60 15.24 -0.66
N ASP A 192 4.51 16.56 -0.67
CA ASP A 192 4.13 17.41 -1.81
C ASP A 192 4.90 17.08 -3.10
N SER A 193 6.19 16.77 -2.98
CA SER A 193 7.07 16.35 -4.07
C SER A 193 6.62 15.07 -4.79
N TYR A 194 5.72 14.27 -4.20
CA TYR A 194 5.14 13.08 -4.82
C TYR A 194 3.76 13.31 -5.42
N TYR A 195 3.11 14.47 -5.23
CA TYR A 195 1.72 14.68 -5.65
C TYR A 195 1.53 14.48 -7.16
N SER A 196 2.36 15.13 -7.98
CA SER A 196 2.31 14.94 -9.44
C SER A 196 2.71 13.52 -9.85
N LYS A 197 3.65 12.91 -9.12
CA LYS A 197 4.16 11.57 -9.42
C LYS A 197 3.09 10.50 -9.22
N VAL A 198 2.35 10.53 -8.12
CA VAL A 198 1.28 9.55 -7.86
C VAL A 198 0.12 9.71 -8.85
N ASP A 199 -0.18 10.95 -9.24
CA ASP A 199 -1.16 11.23 -10.29
C ASP A 199 -0.73 10.66 -11.64
N HIS A 200 0.54 10.85 -12.03
CA HIS A 200 1.08 10.27 -13.27
C HIS A 200 1.10 8.74 -13.24
N LEU A 201 1.44 8.12 -12.10
CA LEU A 201 1.43 6.65 -11.94
C LEU A 201 0.02 6.07 -12.11
N LYS A 202 -1.00 6.78 -11.64
CA LYS A 202 -2.40 6.43 -11.84
C LYS A 202 -2.85 6.58 -13.28
N THR A 203 -2.58 7.74 -13.88
CA THR A 203 -2.97 8.01 -15.27
C THR A 203 -2.28 7.07 -16.26
N SER A 204 -1.02 6.69 -16.00
CA SER A 204 -0.31 5.69 -16.80
C SER A 204 -0.74 4.24 -16.55
N GLY A 205 -1.59 3.99 -15.54
CA GLY A 205 -2.10 2.66 -15.20
C GLY A 205 -1.10 1.75 -14.48
N ILE A 206 0.06 2.27 -14.05
CA ILE A 206 1.07 1.49 -13.31
C ILE A 206 0.53 1.12 -11.92
N ILE A 207 -0.02 2.10 -11.20
CA ILE A 207 -0.63 1.95 -9.86
C ILE A 207 -1.95 2.72 -9.84
N GLN A 208 -3.06 2.08 -9.49
CA GLN A 208 -4.40 2.69 -9.51
C GLN A 208 -4.70 3.60 -8.30
N GLY A 209 -3.83 3.60 -7.29
CA GLY A 209 -3.84 4.62 -6.25
C GLY A 209 -2.89 4.36 -5.09
N PHE A 210 -2.49 5.44 -4.43
CA PHE A 210 -1.83 5.42 -3.13
C PHE A 210 -2.87 5.80 -2.08
N TRP A 211 -3.23 4.87 -1.20
CA TRP A 211 -4.32 5.02 -0.28
C TRP A 211 -3.82 5.09 1.15
N SER A 212 -4.30 6.08 1.91
CA SER A 212 -4.08 6.15 3.35
C SER A 212 -5.35 5.77 4.10
N VAL A 213 -5.25 4.80 5.00
CA VAL A 213 -6.34 4.37 5.88
C VAL A 213 -6.19 4.91 7.30
N ASN A 214 -5.50 6.04 7.46
CA ASN A 214 -5.42 6.77 8.73
C ASN A 214 -6.15 8.12 8.58
N PRO A 215 -7.37 8.26 9.14
CA PRO A 215 -8.15 9.49 9.03
C PRO A 215 -7.48 10.70 9.72
N LYS A 216 -6.79 10.45 10.85
CA LYS A 216 -6.25 11.49 11.73
C LYS A 216 -4.81 11.17 12.14
N PRO A 217 -3.85 11.21 11.18
CA PRO A 217 -2.43 10.94 11.44
C PRO A 217 -1.73 12.07 12.20
N LEU A 218 -2.38 13.23 12.38
CA LEU A 218 -1.87 14.41 13.09
C LEU A 218 -2.77 14.72 14.28
N ASP A 219 -2.17 15.11 15.40
CA ASP A 219 -2.91 15.37 16.65
C ASP A 219 -3.62 16.74 16.64
N ASN A 220 -3.12 17.71 15.86
CA ASN A 220 -3.58 19.11 15.86
C ASN A 220 -4.30 19.55 14.57
N ASN A 221 -4.89 18.61 13.80
CA ASN A 221 -5.51 18.92 12.50
C ASN A 221 -4.60 19.71 11.54
N GLY A 222 -3.28 19.50 11.62
CA GLY A 222 -2.34 20.11 10.69
C GLY A 222 -2.59 19.64 9.26
N GLU A 223 -1.88 20.25 8.29
CA GLU A 223 -2.04 19.90 6.87
C GLU A 223 -1.93 18.39 6.64
N ASN A 224 -3.05 17.80 6.24
CA ASN A 224 -3.26 16.38 5.99
C ASN A 224 -4.13 16.28 4.74
N ILE A 225 -3.48 16.08 3.61
CA ILE A 225 -4.13 16.02 2.30
C ILE A 225 -5.17 14.89 2.26
N LYS A 226 -6.35 15.19 1.71
CA LYS A 226 -7.41 14.20 1.47
C LYS A 226 -7.21 13.48 0.14
N HIS A 227 -6.82 14.22 -0.89
CA HIS A 227 -6.58 13.68 -2.22
C HIS A 227 -5.65 14.61 -3.02
N THR A 228 -4.93 14.05 -3.99
CA THR A 228 -4.22 14.85 -5.01
C THR A 228 -5.16 15.29 -6.13
N GLN A 229 -4.68 16.13 -7.05
CA GLN A 229 -5.50 16.72 -8.11
C GLN A 229 -6.22 15.67 -8.97
N ASN A 230 -5.54 14.56 -9.30
CA ASN A 230 -6.11 13.48 -10.12
C ASN A 230 -6.39 12.21 -9.30
N ASP A 231 -6.52 12.36 -7.98
CA ASP A 231 -6.80 11.27 -7.03
C ASP A 231 -5.78 10.11 -7.15
N GLY A 232 -4.53 10.40 -7.51
CA GLY A 232 -3.41 9.47 -7.43
C GLY A 232 -3.10 9.07 -5.99
N PHE A 233 -3.34 9.98 -5.04
CA PHE A 233 -3.42 9.69 -3.62
C PHE A 233 -4.83 9.96 -3.06
N LEU A 234 -5.28 9.12 -2.13
CA LEU A 234 -6.54 9.26 -1.40
C LEU A 234 -6.35 8.92 0.08
N ARG A 235 -6.95 9.70 0.99
CA ARG A 235 -7.11 9.36 2.41
C ARG A 235 -8.56 8.99 2.67
N PHE A 236 -8.79 7.85 3.32
CA PHE A 236 -10.12 7.44 3.75
C PHE A 236 -10.37 7.86 5.20
N ASP A 237 -11.52 8.49 5.44
CA ASP A 237 -11.93 8.91 6.79
C ASP A 237 -12.88 7.90 7.43
N THR A 238 -13.52 7.05 6.62
CA THR A 238 -14.42 5.99 7.08
C THR A 238 -14.21 4.68 6.31
N PHE A 239 -14.62 3.57 6.93
CA PHE A 239 -14.62 2.26 6.26
C PHE A 239 -15.49 2.24 5.01
N GLU A 240 -16.63 2.95 5.02
CA GLU A 240 -17.53 2.98 3.86
C GLU A 240 -16.89 3.70 2.66
N GLU A 241 -16.12 4.77 2.86
CA GLU A 241 -15.36 5.39 1.76
C GLU A 241 -14.36 4.42 1.12
N LEU A 242 -13.63 3.65 1.95
CA LEU A 242 -12.70 2.62 1.46
C LEU A 242 -13.46 1.51 0.72
N LYS A 243 -14.56 1.01 1.30
CA LYS A 243 -15.39 -0.06 0.73
C LYS A 243 -15.93 0.34 -0.64
N LEU A 244 -16.51 1.53 -0.76
CA LEU A 244 -17.00 2.07 -2.02
C LEU A 244 -15.87 2.17 -3.05
N LYS A 245 -14.71 2.70 -2.66
CA LYS A 245 -13.59 2.84 -3.61
C LYS A 245 -13.04 1.51 -4.11
N VAL A 246 -12.97 0.50 -3.24
CA VAL A 246 -12.61 -0.87 -3.65
C VAL A 246 -13.66 -1.42 -4.61
N HIS A 247 -14.95 -1.28 -4.30
CA HIS A 247 -16.02 -1.76 -5.19
C HIS A 247 -16.02 -1.08 -6.55
N ASP A 248 -15.75 0.22 -6.60
CA ASP A 248 -15.59 0.97 -7.85
C ASP A 248 -14.47 0.35 -8.69
N LEU A 249 -13.28 0.11 -8.12
CA LEU A 249 -12.17 -0.53 -8.83
C LEU A 249 -12.54 -1.93 -9.33
N LEU A 250 -13.22 -2.74 -8.51
CA LEU A 250 -13.64 -4.09 -8.88
C LEU A 250 -14.70 -4.12 -9.99
N SER A 251 -15.40 -3.00 -10.24
CA SER A 251 -16.43 -2.90 -11.27
C SER A 251 -15.92 -2.43 -12.63
N GLN A 252 -14.68 -1.93 -12.69
CA GLN A 252 -14.12 -1.33 -13.90
C GLN A 252 -13.37 -2.36 -14.75
N GLU A 253 -13.71 -2.43 -16.04
CA GLU A 253 -12.94 -3.21 -17.03
C GLU A 253 -11.78 -2.37 -17.57
N GLN A 254 -10.65 -2.36 -16.84
CA GLN A 254 -9.44 -1.64 -17.22
C GLN A 254 -8.39 -2.57 -17.84
N ASN A 255 -7.59 -2.01 -18.75
CA ASN A 255 -6.43 -2.69 -19.33
C ASN A 255 -5.22 -1.76 -19.33
N PHE A 256 -4.16 -2.15 -18.61
CA PHE A 256 -2.84 -1.55 -18.75
C PHE A 256 -2.19 -2.01 -20.05
N PHE A 257 -1.56 -1.08 -20.77
CA PHE A 257 -0.71 -1.40 -21.92
C PHE A 257 0.48 -0.43 -21.98
N SER A 258 1.62 -0.93 -22.42
CA SER A 258 2.84 -0.14 -22.60
C SER A 258 3.69 -0.73 -23.71
N SER A 259 4.28 0.11 -24.56
CA SER A 259 5.18 -0.30 -25.63
C SER A 259 6.03 0.90 -26.09
N MET A 260 7.23 0.64 -26.61
CA MET A 260 8.08 1.65 -27.22
C MET A 260 8.14 1.42 -28.73
N LYS A 261 7.39 2.21 -29.49
CA LYS A 261 7.31 2.14 -30.96
C LYS A 261 7.40 3.53 -31.57
N SER A 262 7.83 3.62 -32.82
CA SER A 262 7.82 4.88 -33.57
C SER A 262 6.39 5.36 -33.84
N LYS A 263 6.22 6.66 -34.05
CA LYS A 263 4.91 7.23 -34.42
C LYS A 263 4.35 6.62 -35.72
N GLN A 264 5.23 6.24 -36.66
CA GLN A 264 4.82 5.59 -37.90
C GLN A 264 4.24 4.19 -37.66
N GLU A 265 4.87 3.39 -36.81
CA GLU A 265 4.39 2.05 -36.44
C GLU A 265 3.07 2.13 -35.67
N ILE A 266 2.98 3.04 -34.69
CA ILE A 266 1.74 3.27 -33.94
C ILE A 266 0.60 3.66 -34.91
N GLY A 267 0.88 4.53 -35.89
CA GLY A 267 -0.08 4.89 -36.93
C GLY A 267 -0.58 3.69 -37.73
N LYS A 268 0.32 2.79 -38.15
CA LYS A 268 -0.05 1.55 -38.86
C LYS A 268 -0.91 0.62 -37.99
N ILE A 269 -0.56 0.47 -36.71
CA ILE A 269 -1.32 -0.34 -35.76
C ILE A 269 -2.74 0.20 -35.62
N ILE A 270 -2.91 1.52 -35.47
CA ILE A 270 -4.23 2.17 -35.40
C ILE A 270 -5.03 1.89 -36.68
N GLU A 271 -4.40 1.99 -37.85
CA GLU A 271 -5.07 1.73 -39.13
C GLU A 271 -5.57 0.29 -39.24
N ILE A 272 -4.74 -0.69 -38.86
CA ILE A 272 -5.11 -2.11 -38.89
C ILE A 272 -6.23 -2.39 -37.90
N ALA A 273 -6.08 -1.93 -36.65
CA ALA A 273 -7.08 -2.13 -35.60
C ALA A 273 -8.44 -1.53 -35.98
N ASN A 274 -8.46 -0.34 -36.61
CA ASN A 274 -9.70 0.35 -36.98
C ASN A 274 -10.52 -0.38 -38.06
N LYS A 275 -9.96 -1.40 -38.73
CA LYS A 275 -10.69 -2.25 -39.69
C LYS A 275 -11.64 -3.25 -39.01
N LYS A 276 -11.53 -3.46 -37.69
CA LYS A 276 -12.44 -4.32 -36.92
C LYS A 276 -13.84 -3.70 -36.80
N PRO A 277 -14.91 -4.51 -36.69
CA PRO A 277 -16.28 -4.04 -36.92
C PRO A 277 -16.87 -3.21 -35.77
N ASN A 278 -16.41 -3.37 -34.52
CA ASN A 278 -16.87 -2.59 -33.37
C ASN A 278 -15.71 -2.16 -32.46
N TYR A 279 -15.98 -1.23 -31.53
CA TYR A 279 -14.95 -0.65 -30.68
C TYR A 279 -14.23 -1.65 -29.78
N LYS A 280 -14.93 -2.69 -29.30
CA LYS A 280 -14.31 -3.73 -28.46
C LYS A 280 -13.27 -4.51 -29.26
N GLU A 281 -13.65 -5.01 -30.44
CA GLU A 281 -12.72 -5.74 -31.31
C GLU A 281 -11.59 -4.84 -31.83
N LYS A 282 -11.86 -3.55 -32.07
CA LYS A 282 -10.81 -2.55 -32.39
C LYS A 282 -9.80 -2.42 -31.25
N ALA A 283 -10.27 -2.33 -30.01
CA ALA A 283 -9.40 -2.23 -28.84
C ALA A 283 -8.60 -3.52 -28.62
N GLU A 284 -9.23 -4.69 -28.73
CA GLU A 284 -8.57 -5.99 -28.62
C GLU A 284 -7.48 -6.16 -29.69
N GLU A 285 -7.76 -5.80 -30.94
CA GLU A 285 -6.77 -5.85 -32.02
C GLU A 285 -5.62 -4.86 -31.80
N PHE A 286 -5.93 -3.64 -31.37
CA PHE A 286 -4.89 -2.66 -31.02
C PHE A 286 -3.99 -3.18 -29.89
N LEU A 287 -4.59 -3.71 -28.83
CA LEU A 287 -3.86 -4.26 -27.69
C LEU A 287 -3.03 -5.50 -28.07
N ARG A 288 -3.48 -6.29 -29.04
CA ARG A 288 -2.68 -7.41 -29.59
C ARG A 288 -1.47 -6.89 -30.36
N LEU A 289 -1.68 -5.96 -31.28
CA LEU A 289 -0.65 -5.42 -32.17
C LEU A 289 0.38 -4.54 -31.45
N ILE A 290 -0.01 -3.80 -30.40
CA ILE A 290 0.93 -2.94 -29.67
C ILE A 290 1.97 -3.76 -28.86
N LYS A 291 1.68 -5.05 -28.63
CA LYS A 291 2.54 -6.01 -27.93
C LYS A 291 3.57 -6.69 -28.84
N GLU A 292 3.30 -6.75 -30.15
CA GLU A 292 4.20 -7.30 -31.19
C GLU A 292 5.20 -6.25 -31.63
#